data_AF-A0A1F4ARY3-F1
#
_entry.id   AF-A0A1F4ARY3-F1
#
_cell.length_a   1.000
_cell.length_b   1.000
_cell.length_c   1.000
_cell.angle_alpha   90.00
_cell.angle_beta   90.00
_cell.angle_gamma   90.00
#
_symmetry.space_group_name_H-M   'P 1'
#
loop_
_entity.id
_entity.type
_entity.pdbx_description
1 polymer ?
#
loop_
_entity_poly.entity_id
_entity_poly.type
_entity_poly.pdbx_seq_one_letter_code
_entity_poly.pdbx_strand_id
1 'polypeptide(L)'
;MPYRDLREYLAVLEKKGLLCHVEAEVDKDWEISAVCRRTFQGIPERNRPALMFDRIKGHDIPLVVGILGGSREIYATALETDVGHVLEKWEAGTKNPLKVRRVEKGPCQEVVLRGEEANFEMLPAPVWTVGQDPGAYHTSPFVISRDPETGIPNMGTYRVQVKGRDKAGLMINPPRNMNQHIRKNEERGQGTDVAIVFGTDPVLGLTSVTPFPYGVDEFEVAGGIRGEPIEVVKCLTVDLEVPATAEIVVEGRIPCRGREDEGPFGEYGGYMGAAGTHPFIEITCITHRKKPIYQAFLSQMPPSESSCIKGIGREAVILRHLKNNLGLPVTGVHLTESGGATGILIISMKKRNRFQPLKAMMGAWSLHDVFGKLTIVVDEDIDIRDSYQVEWALSFRMQPAEDVHIVRNTDPLTLDPSQPWKDGKMVKPTEQISSKIGIDATKKHPFPPLAVPPQEHLEKVAAQWQRYGIREVKGGK
;
A
#
# COMPACT_ATOMS: atom_id res chain seq x y z
N MET A 1 -10.76 21.77 6.24
CA MET A 1 -11.03 21.02 7.48
C MET A 1 -10.92 19.56 7.12
N PRO A 2 -10.28 18.74 7.96
CA PRO A 2 -10.07 17.35 7.65
C PRO A 2 -11.39 16.60 7.43
N TYR A 3 -11.36 15.54 6.63
CA TYR A 3 -12.55 14.68 6.46
C TYR A 3 -13.01 14.17 7.83
N ARG A 4 -14.31 14.23 8.12
CA ARG A 4 -14.83 13.73 9.40
C ARG A 4 -14.71 12.21 9.51
N ASP A 5 -14.97 11.50 8.43
CA ASP A 5 -14.98 10.04 8.38
C ASP A 5 -14.78 9.50 6.95
N LEU A 6 -14.84 8.18 6.79
CA LEU A 6 -14.77 7.51 5.48
C LEU A 6 -15.84 8.01 4.50
N ARG A 7 -17.06 8.27 4.97
CA ARG A 7 -18.21 8.59 4.11
C ARG A 7 -18.04 9.96 3.47
N GLU A 8 -17.53 10.93 4.22
CA GLU A 8 -17.18 12.25 3.67
C GLU A 8 -16.05 12.13 2.63
N TYR A 9 -15.05 11.29 2.89
CA TYR A 9 -13.99 11.03 1.92
C TYR A 9 -14.52 10.41 0.61
N LEU A 10 -15.39 9.39 0.70
CA LEU A 10 -16.00 8.75 -0.47
C LEU A 10 -16.82 9.74 -1.29
N ALA A 11 -17.59 10.64 -0.65
CA ALA A 11 -18.34 11.69 -1.33
C ALA A 11 -17.42 12.67 -2.08
N VAL A 12 -16.22 12.94 -1.55
CA VAL A 12 -15.21 13.77 -2.23
C VAL A 12 -14.62 13.04 -3.44
N LEU A 13 -14.32 11.75 -3.34
CA LEU A 13 -13.88 10.95 -4.48
C LEU A 13 -14.95 10.93 -5.58
N GLU A 14 -16.21 10.72 -5.23
CA GLU A 14 -17.34 10.73 -6.17
C GLU A 14 -17.46 12.09 -6.88
N LYS A 15 -17.43 13.19 -6.11
CA LYS A 15 -17.46 14.56 -6.67
C LYS A 15 -16.30 14.85 -7.63
N LYS A 16 -15.12 14.27 -7.38
CA LYS A 16 -13.96 14.38 -8.27
C LYS A 16 -14.01 13.41 -9.47
N GLY A 17 -15.00 12.52 -9.55
CA GLY A 17 -15.07 11.48 -10.58
C GLY A 17 -14.03 10.36 -10.38
N LEU A 18 -13.52 10.21 -9.15
CA LEU A 18 -12.51 9.21 -8.76
C LEU A 18 -13.12 7.96 -8.13
N LEU A 19 -14.42 7.96 -7.83
CA LEU A 19 -15.15 6.79 -7.34
C LEU A 19 -16.16 6.33 -8.40
N CYS A 20 -16.18 5.04 -8.69
CA CYS A 20 -17.14 4.43 -9.59
C CYS A 20 -18.02 3.44 -8.83
N HIS A 21 -19.33 3.58 -8.98
CA HIS A 21 -20.32 2.66 -8.45
C HIS A 21 -20.51 1.46 -9.38
N VAL A 22 -20.30 0.27 -8.85
CA VAL A 22 -20.61 -1.00 -9.49
C VAL A 22 -22.00 -1.40 -9.02
N GLU A 23 -23.02 -0.95 -9.76
CA GLU A 23 -24.42 -1.21 -9.43
C GLU A 23 -24.78 -2.69 -9.61
N ALA A 24 -24.11 -3.43 -10.49
CA ALA A 24 -24.36 -4.85 -10.71
C ALA A 24 -24.20 -5.63 -9.39
N GLU A 25 -25.11 -6.60 -9.14
CA GLU A 25 -24.89 -7.55 -8.05
C GLU A 25 -23.68 -8.42 -8.39
N VAL A 26 -22.73 -8.52 -7.46
CA VAL A 26 -21.49 -9.29 -7.65
C VAL A 26 -21.29 -10.38 -6.61
N ASP A 27 -20.59 -11.43 -7.00
CA ASP A 27 -20.17 -12.51 -6.11
C ASP A 27 -18.80 -12.22 -5.46
N LYS A 28 -18.74 -12.21 -4.12
CA LYS A 28 -17.49 -11.95 -3.38
C LYS A 28 -16.46 -13.08 -3.54
N ASP A 29 -16.90 -14.29 -3.87
CA ASP A 29 -16.04 -15.46 -3.92
C ASP A 29 -15.27 -15.57 -5.25
N TRP A 30 -15.58 -14.72 -6.25
CA TRP A 30 -14.80 -14.67 -7.48
C TRP A 30 -14.93 -13.38 -8.33
N GLU A 31 -16.07 -12.69 -8.35
CA GLU A 31 -16.29 -11.56 -9.26
C GLU A 31 -15.56 -10.30 -8.79
N ILE A 32 -15.60 -10.00 -7.49
CA ILE A 32 -14.97 -8.78 -6.95
C ILE A 32 -13.47 -8.74 -7.31
N SER A 33 -12.76 -9.85 -7.13
CA SER A 33 -11.33 -9.94 -7.46
C SER A 33 -11.09 -9.84 -8.97
N ALA A 34 -11.93 -10.46 -9.79
CA ALA A 34 -11.84 -10.38 -11.25
C ALA A 34 -12.12 -8.96 -11.80
N VAL A 35 -13.17 -8.29 -11.30
CA VAL A 35 -13.54 -6.91 -11.67
C VAL A 35 -12.43 -5.94 -11.28
N CYS A 36 -11.93 -6.05 -10.04
CA CYS A 36 -10.79 -5.27 -9.58
C CYS A 36 -9.58 -5.48 -10.49
N ARG A 37 -9.24 -6.74 -10.81
CA ARG A 37 -8.07 -7.04 -11.65
C ARG A 37 -8.20 -6.47 -13.07
N ARG A 38 -9.37 -6.62 -13.70
CA ARG A 38 -9.64 -6.06 -15.03
C ARG A 38 -9.59 -4.54 -15.03
N THR A 39 -10.07 -3.90 -13.98
CA THR A 39 -9.99 -2.45 -13.82
C THR A 39 -8.54 -1.98 -13.75
N PHE A 40 -7.72 -2.60 -12.89
CA PHE A 40 -6.32 -2.23 -12.72
C PHE A 40 -5.44 -2.49 -13.96
N GLN A 41 -5.77 -3.52 -14.76
CA GLN A 41 -5.09 -3.84 -16.02
C GLN A 41 -5.56 -2.97 -17.20
N GLY A 42 -6.86 -2.72 -17.30
CA GLY A 42 -7.48 -2.12 -18.48
C GLY A 42 -7.51 -0.59 -18.46
N ILE A 43 -7.41 0.02 -17.29
CA ILE A 43 -7.46 1.48 -17.13
C ILE A 43 -6.09 1.99 -16.68
N PRO A 44 -5.46 2.92 -17.43
CA PRO A 44 -4.22 3.57 -17.02
C PRO A 44 -4.33 4.18 -15.62
N GLU A 45 -3.27 4.08 -14.82
CA GLU A 45 -3.26 4.48 -13.40
C GLU A 45 -3.84 5.90 -13.17
N ARG A 46 -3.42 6.89 -13.96
CA ARG A 46 -3.92 8.27 -13.88
C ARG A 46 -5.45 8.44 -14.04
N ASN A 47 -6.11 7.46 -14.67
CA ASN A 47 -7.55 7.46 -14.93
C ASN A 47 -8.29 6.39 -14.11
N ARG A 48 -7.59 5.65 -13.26
CA ARG A 48 -8.16 4.49 -12.56
C ARG A 48 -9.03 4.97 -11.40
N PRO A 49 -10.33 4.60 -11.35
CA PRO A 49 -11.20 4.96 -10.25
C PRO A 49 -11.02 3.97 -9.09
N ALA A 50 -11.38 4.41 -7.88
CA ALA A 50 -11.80 3.50 -6.82
C ALA A 50 -13.16 2.87 -7.17
N LEU A 51 -13.45 1.72 -6.61
CA LEU A 51 -14.68 0.98 -6.87
C LEU A 51 -15.51 0.87 -5.59
N MET A 52 -16.81 1.15 -5.70
CA MET A 52 -17.82 0.85 -4.68
C MET A 52 -18.78 -0.19 -5.24
N PHE A 53 -18.76 -1.39 -4.68
CA PHE A 53 -19.70 -2.47 -5.02
C PHE A 53 -20.94 -2.30 -4.15
N ASP A 54 -22.03 -1.86 -4.77
CA ASP A 54 -23.26 -1.51 -4.06
C ASP A 54 -24.06 -2.74 -3.62
N ARG A 55 -23.94 -3.83 -4.39
CA ARG A 55 -24.71 -5.07 -4.20
C ARG A 55 -23.80 -6.28 -4.24
N ILE A 56 -23.72 -7.00 -3.13
CA ILE A 56 -22.92 -8.21 -3.00
C ILE A 56 -23.88 -9.35 -2.68
N LYS A 57 -23.84 -10.40 -3.49
CA LYS A 57 -24.75 -11.53 -3.36
C LYS A 57 -24.68 -12.12 -1.94
N GLY A 58 -25.82 -12.15 -1.26
CA GLY A 58 -25.95 -12.69 0.10
C GLY A 58 -25.49 -11.76 1.23
N HIS A 59 -25.15 -10.50 0.94
CA HIS A 59 -24.73 -9.51 1.95
C HIS A 59 -25.42 -8.15 1.76
N ASP A 60 -25.79 -7.51 2.87
CA ASP A 60 -26.37 -6.16 2.88
C ASP A 60 -25.32 -5.04 3.04
N ILE A 61 -24.04 -5.41 3.09
CA ILE A 61 -22.93 -4.51 3.36
C ILE A 61 -22.23 -4.19 2.03
N PRO A 62 -22.24 -2.93 1.53
CA PRO A 62 -21.46 -2.56 0.35
C PRO A 62 -19.95 -2.63 0.63
N LEU A 63 -19.16 -2.79 -0.43
CA LEU A 63 -17.71 -2.97 -0.34
C LEU A 63 -16.97 -1.94 -1.18
N VAL A 64 -15.90 -1.36 -0.65
CA VAL A 64 -15.03 -0.43 -1.38
C VAL A 64 -13.60 -0.97 -1.54
N VAL A 65 -13.01 -0.77 -2.71
CA VAL A 65 -11.62 -1.15 -3.06
C VAL A 65 -10.97 -0.02 -3.87
N GLY A 66 -9.66 0.14 -3.75
CA GLY A 66 -8.93 1.16 -4.52
C GLY A 66 -9.05 2.56 -3.93
N ILE A 67 -9.69 2.72 -2.78
CA ILE A 67 -9.98 4.04 -2.20
C ILE A 67 -8.76 4.72 -1.60
N LEU A 68 -7.63 4.04 -1.40
CA LEU A 68 -6.39 4.69 -0.94
C LEU A 68 -5.27 4.66 -1.98
N GLY A 69 -5.38 3.79 -2.99
CA GLY A 69 -4.33 3.58 -3.98
C GLY A 69 -4.82 3.09 -5.33
N GLY A 70 -6.05 3.39 -5.73
CA GLY A 70 -6.48 3.21 -7.12
C GLY A 70 -5.58 4.02 -8.07
N SER A 71 -5.22 5.23 -7.65
CA SER A 71 -4.29 6.12 -8.34
C SER A 71 -3.58 7.03 -7.33
N ARG A 72 -2.52 7.73 -7.78
CA ARG A 72 -1.83 8.76 -7.01
C ARG A 72 -2.74 9.94 -6.69
N GLU A 73 -3.71 10.25 -7.56
CA GLU A 73 -4.71 11.31 -7.31
C GLU A 73 -5.65 10.90 -6.17
N ILE A 74 -6.07 9.63 -6.11
CA ILE A 74 -6.84 9.10 -4.98
C ILE A 74 -6.01 9.16 -3.70
N TYR A 75 -4.74 8.72 -3.74
CA TYR A 75 -3.84 8.80 -2.59
C TYR A 75 -3.65 10.25 -2.09
N ALA A 76 -3.44 11.20 -3.01
CA ALA A 76 -3.30 12.62 -2.66
C ALA A 76 -4.61 13.18 -2.08
N THR A 77 -5.75 12.78 -2.65
CA THR A 77 -7.07 13.16 -2.13
C THR A 77 -7.30 12.62 -0.72
N ALA A 78 -6.88 11.39 -0.41
CA ALA A 78 -6.91 10.83 0.95
C ALA A 78 -6.11 11.66 1.97
N LEU A 79 -5.05 12.33 1.53
CA LEU A 79 -4.22 13.23 2.34
C LEU A 79 -4.68 14.69 2.29
N GLU A 80 -5.79 14.98 1.61
CA GLU A 80 -6.28 16.35 1.39
C GLU A 80 -5.22 17.26 0.76
N THR A 81 -4.52 16.74 -0.25
CA THR A 81 -3.45 17.43 -0.95
C THR A 81 -3.42 17.05 -2.43
N ASP A 82 -2.43 17.58 -3.16
CA ASP A 82 -2.18 17.25 -4.57
C ASP A 82 -0.98 16.32 -4.70
N VAL A 83 -0.90 15.58 -5.81
CA VAL A 83 0.19 14.60 -6.06
C VAL A 83 1.59 15.19 -5.86
N GLY A 84 1.79 16.47 -6.17
CA GLY A 84 3.06 17.18 -6.01
C GLY A 84 3.46 17.48 -4.56
N HIS A 85 2.50 17.54 -3.64
CA HIS A 85 2.71 17.98 -2.24
C HIS A 85 2.57 16.84 -1.22
N VAL A 86 2.33 15.61 -1.68
CA VAL A 86 2.19 14.42 -0.82
C VAL A 86 3.36 14.27 0.16
N LEU A 87 4.60 14.42 -0.30
CA LEU A 87 5.78 14.28 0.56
C LEU A 87 5.80 15.32 1.68
N GLU A 88 5.49 16.57 1.36
CA GLU A 88 5.49 17.68 2.32
C GLU A 88 4.42 17.46 3.38
N LYS A 89 3.24 16.97 2.98
CA LYS A 89 2.14 16.62 3.88
C LYS A 89 2.53 15.51 4.86
N TRP A 90 3.18 14.45 4.40
CA TRP A 90 3.71 13.39 5.26
C TRP A 90 4.79 13.90 6.22
N GLU A 91 5.74 14.69 5.73
CA GLU A 91 6.81 15.23 6.55
C GLU A 91 6.30 16.17 7.64
N ALA A 92 5.35 17.05 7.29
CA ALA A 92 4.74 17.98 8.24
C ALA A 92 4.00 17.22 9.35
N GLY A 93 3.21 16.21 8.98
CA GLY A 93 2.45 15.43 9.96
C GLY A 93 3.32 14.56 10.86
N THR A 94 4.34 13.91 10.30
CA THR A 94 5.26 13.07 11.08
C THR A 94 6.08 13.89 12.08
N LYS A 95 6.41 15.14 11.76
CA LYS A 95 7.12 16.05 12.67
C LYS A 95 6.23 16.65 13.76
N ASN A 96 4.92 16.67 13.55
CA ASN A 96 3.94 17.30 14.45
C ASN A 96 2.80 16.34 14.79
N PRO A 97 3.09 15.18 15.43
CA PRO A 97 2.03 14.26 15.84
C PRO A 97 1.08 14.91 16.84
N LEU A 98 -0.21 14.58 16.75
CA LEU A 98 -1.25 15.12 17.62
C LEU A 98 -1.86 14.01 18.46
N LYS A 99 -1.82 14.16 19.78
CA LYS A 99 -2.43 13.21 20.72
C LYS A 99 -3.88 12.93 20.37
N VAL A 100 -4.28 11.67 20.48
CA VAL A 100 -5.67 11.25 20.25
C VAL A 100 -6.66 11.96 21.18
N ARG A 101 -7.87 12.19 20.69
CA ARG A 101 -8.99 12.73 21.45
C ARG A 101 -9.90 11.57 21.88
N ARG A 102 -9.94 11.27 23.18
CA ARG A 102 -10.84 10.23 23.70
C ARG A 102 -12.27 10.76 23.76
N VAL A 103 -13.20 9.98 23.23
CA VAL A 103 -14.64 10.27 23.27
C VAL A 103 -15.38 9.14 23.98
N GLU A 104 -16.52 9.45 24.61
CA GLU A 104 -17.30 8.45 25.35
C GLU A 104 -18.07 7.48 24.43
N LYS A 105 -18.48 7.95 23.25
CA LYS A 105 -19.25 7.19 22.26
C LYS A 105 -18.78 7.54 20.86
N GLY A 106 -18.83 6.56 19.97
CA GLY A 106 -18.54 6.74 18.55
C GLY A 106 -19.60 6.07 17.67
N PRO A 107 -19.84 6.57 16.44
CA PRO A 107 -20.71 5.92 15.46
C PRO A 107 -20.41 4.43 15.25
N CYS A 108 -19.15 4.01 15.41
CA CYS A 108 -18.74 2.60 15.26
C CYS A 108 -19.45 1.64 16.23
N GLN A 109 -20.11 2.13 17.27
CA GLN A 109 -20.83 1.33 18.28
C GLN A 109 -22.36 1.47 18.20
N GLU A 110 -22.90 1.95 17.07
CA GLU A 110 -24.37 2.06 16.87
C GLU A 110 -25.09 0.70 16.87
N VAL A 111 -24.44 -0.34 16.37
CA VAL A 111 -24.89 -1.73 16.41
C VAL A 111 -23.81 -2.57 17.11
N VAL A 112 -24.22 -3.43 18.03
CA VAL A 112 -23.33 -4.28 18.84
C VAL A 112 -23.79 -5.72 18.76
N LEU A 113 -22.92 -6.58 18.24
CA LEU A 113 -23.16 -8.02 18.09
C LEU A 113 -22.17 -8.78 18.99
N ARG A 114 -22.66 -9.75 19.75
CA ARG A 114 -21.89 -10.55 20.73
C ARG A 114 -22.25 -12.02 20.63
N GLY A 115 -21.36 -12.89 21.12
CA GLY A 115 -21.59 -14.34 21.08
C GLY A 115 -21.76 -14.82 19.64
N GLU A 116 -22.77 -15.64 19.37
CA GLU A 116 -23.01 -16.24 18.04
C GLU A 116 -23.40 -15.22 16.94
N GLU A 117 -23.85 -14.03 17.33
CA GLU A 117 -24.16 -12.92 16.41
C GLU A 117 -22.88 -12.24 15.88
N ALA A 118 -21.78 -12.30 16.64
CA ALA A 118 -20.48 -11.81 16.19
C ALA A 118 -19.87 -12.86 15.24
N ASN A 119 -20.06 -12.66 13.93
CA ASN A 119 -19.71 -13.64 12.91
C ASN A 119 -18.95 -12.99 11.74
N PHE A 120 -17.71 -13.38 11.49
CA PHE A 120 -16.92 -12.94 10.32
C PHE A 120 -17.62 -13.20 8.99
N GLU A 121 -18.40 -14.27 8.86
CA GLU A 121 -19.10 -14.63 7.62
C GLU A 121 -20.21 -13.64 7.26
N MET A 122 -20.61 -12.73 8.17
CA MET A 122 -21.53 -11.63 7.82
C MET A 122 -20.85 -10.57 6.94
N LEU A 123 -19.51 -10.49 7.00
CA LEU A 123 -18.72 -9.51 6.27
C LEU A 123 -18.46 -10.02 4.84
N PRO A 124 -18.52 -9.14 3.82
CA PRO A 124 -18.35 -9.54 2.43
C PRO A 124 -16.87 -9.71 2.05
N ALA A 125 -16.09 -10.43 2.86
CA ALA A 125 -14.67 -10.68 2.62
C ALA A 125 -14.46 -11.45 1.30
N PRO A 126 -13.72 -10.88 0.32
CA PRO A 126 -13.54 -11.55 -0.96
C PRO A 126 -12.56 -12.73 -0.89
N VAL A 127 -12.70 -13.64 -1.86
CA VAL A 127 -11.62 -14.56 -2.25
C VAL A 127 -10.82 -13.90 -3.38
N TRP A 128 -9.55 -13.61 -3.13
CA TRP A 128 -8.75 -12.78 -4.03
C TRP A 128 -8.06 -13.58 -5.14
N THR A 129 -7.64 -14.80 -4.84
CA THR A 129 -6.99 -15.71 -5.78
C THR A 129 -7.76 -17.03 -5.83
N VAL A 130 -8.84 -17.03 -6.60
CA VAL A 130 -9.77 -18.17 -6.73
C VAL A 130 -9.02 -19.45 -7.11
N GLY A 131 -9.26 -20.52 -6.35
CA GLY A 131 -8.63 -21.83 -6.56
C GLY A 131 -7.21 -21.98 -5.99
N GLN A 132 -6.63 -20.92 -5.41
CA GLN A 132 -5.31 -20.95 -4.77
C GLN A 132 -5.36 -20.50 -3.32
N ASP A 133 -6.11 -19.44 -3.00
CA ASP A 133 -6.39 -19.05 -1.62
C ASP A 133 -7.24 -20.14 -0.94
N PRO A 134 -6.96 -20.50 0.33
CA PRO A 134 -7.74 -21.50 1.08
C PRO A 134 -9.15 -21.02 1.46
N GLY A 135 -9.48 -19.74 1.23
CA GLY A 135 -10.75 -19.13 1.59
C GLY A 135 -10.73 -17.61 1.44
N ALA A 136 -11.69 -16.94 2.05
CA ALA A 136 -11.80 -15.49 2.02
C ALA A 136 -10.76 -14.81 2.91
N TYR A 137 -10.35 -13.60 2.50
CA TYR A 137 -9.37 -12.80 3.23
C TYR A 137 -9.85 -11.36 3.43
N HIS A 138 -9.73 -10.92 4.68
CA HIS A 138 -9.72 -9.52 5.03
C HIS A 138 -8.35 -8.92 4.66
N THR A 139 -8.32 -8.04 3.66
CA THR A 139 -7.05 -7.51 3.09
C THR A 139 -6.73 -6.06 3.43
N SER A 140 -7.71 -5.26 3.83
CA SER A 140 -7.47 -3.93 4.41
C SER A 140 -7.63 -3.81 5.94
N PRO A 141 -7.68 -4.88 6.76
CA PRO A 141 -7.96 -4.71 8.17
C PRO A 141 -6.86 -3.87 8.83
N PHE A 142 -7.24 -2.82 9.56
CA PHE A 142 -6.33 -2.10 10.43
C PHE A 142 -6.38 -2.79 11.79
N VAL A 143 -5.40 -3.65 12.02
CA VAL A 143 -5.31 -4.49 13.21
C VAL A 143 -4.56 -3.72 14.28
N ILE A 144 -5.22 -3.54 15.41
CA ILE A 144 -4.75 -2.78 16.55
C ILE A 144 -4.39 -3.74 17.67
N SER A 145 -3.22 -3.50 18.26
CA SER A 145 -2.76 -4.14 19.49
C SER A 145 -2.08 -3.10 20.38
N ARG A 146 -1.76 -3.46 21.61
CA ARG A 146 -1.10 -2.55 22.56
C ARG A 146 0.10 -3.24 23.20
N ASP A 147 1.20 -2.51 23.32
CA ASP A 147 2.36 -2.99 24.05
C ASP A 147 2.00 -3.18 25.54
N PRO A 148 2.13 -4.39 26.10
CA PRO A 148 1.80 -4.64 27.50
C PRO A 148 2.77 -3.99 28.51
N GLU A 149 3.84 -3.34 28.04
CA GLU A 149 4.80 -2.62 28.87
C GLU A 149 4.59 -1.11 28.82
N THR A 150 4.55 -0.56 27.62
CA THR A 150 4.52 0.89 27.40
C THR A 150 3.10 1.45 27.27
N GLY A 151 2.12 0.60 26.96
CA GLY A 151 0.76 1.03 26.65
C GLY A 151 0.59 1.70 25.29
N ILE A 152 1.67 1.82 24.49
CA ILE A 152 1.63 2.43 23.17
C ILE A 152 0.91 1.46 22.21
N PRO A 153 -0.08 1.94 21.44
CA PRO A 153 -0.75 1.11 20.45
C PRO A 153 0.15 0.86 19.24
N ASN A 154 -0.16 -0.19 18.50
CA ASN A 154 0.26 -0.34 17.12
C ASN A 154 -0.97 -0.59 16.26
N MET A 155 -1.11 0.17 15.17
CA MET A 155 -2.10 -0.08 14.12
C MET A 155 -1.38 -0.49 12.84
N GLY A 156 -1.56 -1.74 12.42
CA GLY A 156 -0.92 -2.30 11.22
C GLY A 156 -1.91 -2.94 10.27
N THR A 157 -1.62 -2.91 8.96
CA THR A 157 -2.35 -3.72 7.98
C THR A 157 -1.72 -5.10 7.86
N TYR A 158 -2.45 -6.13 8.31
CA TYR A 158 -2.07 -7.54 8.21
C TYR A 158 -3.19 -8.32 7.54
N ARG A 159 -2.90 -9.23 6.61
CA ARG A 159 -3.97 -10.06 6.05
C ARG A 159 -4.56 -10.96 7.14
N VAL A 160 -5.88 -11.11 7.13
CA VAL A 160 -6.60 -11.96 8.07
C VAL A 160 -7.44 -12.98 7.29
N GLN A 161 -7.07 -14.26 7.42
CA GLN A 161 -7.76 -15.39 6.77
C GLN A 161 -9.02 -15.72 7.54
N VAL A 162 -10.18 -15.74 6.89
CA VAL A 162 -11.43 -16.21 7.52
C VAL A 162 -11.34 -17.74 7.69
N LYS A 163 -11.48 -18.23 8.93
CA LYS A 163 -11.38 -19.66 9.27
C LYS A 163 -12.66 -20.24 9.85
N GLY A 164 -13.75 -19.49 9.74
CA GLY A 164 -15.07 -19.82 10.27
C GLY A 164 -15.72 -18.58 10.85
N ARG A 165 -16.79 -18.80 11.61
CA ARG A 165 -17.64 -17.72 12.13
C ARG A 165 -16.91 -16.81 13.11
N ASP A 166 -16.17 -17.38 14.04
CA ASP A 166 -15.59 -16.68 15.19
C ASP A 166 -14.04 -16.72 15.20
N LYS A 167 -13.44 -17.25 14.13
CA LYS A 167 -12.01 -17.54 14.07
C LYS A 167 -11.37 -17.02 12.79
N ALA A 168 -10.18 -16.45 12.92
CA ALA A 168 -9.39 -16.03 11.78
C ALA A 168 -7.88 -16.25 11.96
N GLY A 169 -7.17 -16.54 10.87
CA GLY A 169 -5.70 -16.63 10.86
C GLY A 169 -5.08 -15.26 10.65
N LEU A 170 -3.99 -14.95 11.34
CA LEU A 170 -3.28 -13.66 11.24
C LEU A 170 -1.84 -13.89 10.78
N MET A 171 -1.56 -13.64 9.50
CA MET A 171 -0.17 -13.64 9.04
C MET A 171 0.55 -12.42 9.58
N ILE A 172 1.56 -12.67 10.42
CA ILE A 172 2.42 -11.62 10.94
C ILE A 172 3.88 -12.04 10.90
N ASN A 173 4.69 -11.22 10.22
CA ASN A 173 6.13 -11.47 10.10
C ASN A 173 6.86 -11.02 11.38
N PRO A 174 7.93 -11.73 11.79
CA PRO A 174 8.64 -11.46 13.03
C PRO A 174 9.07 -10.00 13.27
N PRO A 175 9.52 -9.23 12.26
CA PRO A 175 9.95 -7.84 12.45
C PRO A 175 8.83 -6.82 12.68
N ARG A 176 7.55 -7.20 12.60
CA ARG A 176 6.41 -6.27 12.72
C ARG A 176 6.17 -5.87 14.18
N ASN A 177 5.78 -4.62 14.41
CA ASN A 177 5.55 -4.06 15.76
C ASN A 177 4.56 -4.88 16.59
N MET A 178 3.38 -5.23 16.04
CA MET A 178 2.41 -6.10 16.73
C MET A 178 2.99 -7.47 17.12
N ASN A 179 3.94 -8.04 16.35
CA ASN A 179 4.55 -9.32 16.73
C ASN A 179 5.39 -9.18 18.01
N GLN A 180 5.96 -8.00 18.27
CA GLN A 180 6.62 -7.74 19.55
C GLN A 180 5.61 -7.72 20.70
N HIS A 181 4.42 -7.15 20.50
CA HIS A 181 3.34 -7.15 21.51
C HIS A 181 2.89 -8.58 21.84
N ILE A 182 2.70 -9.40 20.81
CA ILE A 182 2.36 -10.83 20.96
C ILE A 182 3.43 -11.55 21.78
N ARG A 183 4.71 -11.40 21.43
CA ARG A 183 5.81 -12.07 22.15
C ARG A 183 5.90 -11.65 23.61
N LYS A 184 5.82 -10.35 23.91
CA LYS A 184 5.84 -9.83 25.29
C LYS A 184 4.68 -10.40 26.12
N ASN A 185 3.48 -10.52 25.55
CA ASN A 185 2.34 -11.14 26.22
C ASN A 185 2.54 -12.64 26.45
N GLU A 186 3.08 -13.36 25.45
CA GLU A 186 3.34 -14.80 25.56
C GLU A 186 4.43 -15.15 26.60
N GLU A 187 5.43 -14.28 26.76
CA GLU A 187 6.44 -14.38 27.82
C GLU A 187 5.82 -14.23 29.22
N ARG A 188 4.68 -13.51 29.31
CA ARG A 188 3.87 -13.36 30.53
C ARG A 188 2.79 -14.44 30.68
N GLY A 189 2.69 -15.38 29.74
CA GLY A 189 1.64 -16.39 29.73
C GLY A 189 0.25 -15.85 29.38
N GLN A 190 0.16 -14.68 28.75
CA GLN A 190 -1.09 -14.00 28.44
C GLN A 190 -1.39 -14.00 26.93
N GLY A 191 -2.69 -14.02 26.57
CA GLY A 191 -3.13 -13.75 25.21
C GLY A 191 -3.09 -12.24 24.90
N THR A 192 -3.03 -11.89 23.62
CA THR A 192 -2.97 -10.49 23.16
C THR A 192 -4.34 -10.02 22.69
N ASP A 193 -4.83 -8.93 23.28
CA ASP A 193 -6.05 -8.28 22.83
C ASP A 193 -5.85 -7.66 21.44
N VAL A 194 -6.87 -7.79 20.58
CA VAL A 194 -6.86 -7.31 19.19
C VAL A 194 -8.18 -6.63 18.85
N ALA A 195 -8.10 -5.54 18.11
CA ALA A 195 -9.24 -4.94 17.43
C ALA A 195 -8.94 -4.80 15.94
N ILE A 196 -9.88 -5.16 15.07
CA ILE A 196 -9.76 -5.11 13.62
C ILE A 196 -10.73 -4.05 13.10
N VAL A 197 -10.21 -3.04 12.44
CA VAL A 197 -11.01 -1.93 11.89
C VAL A 197 -11.12 -2.07 10.37
N PHE A 198 -12.34 -1.96 9.86
CA PHE A 198 -12.62 -1.82 8.42
C PHE A 198 -13.30 -0.48 8.17
N GLY A 199 -12.72 0.32 7.28
CA GLY A 199 -13.27 1.62 6.89
C GLY A 199 -13.18 2.65 8.01
N THR A 200 -12.37 3.69 7.84
CA THR A 200 -12.31 4.83 8.76
C THR A 200 -11.71 6.05 8.04
N ASP A 201 -11.24 7.05 8.77
CA ASP A 201 -10.42 8.13 8.22
C ASP A 201 -9.33 7.58 7.26
N PRO A 202 -9.22 8.11 6.03
CA PRO A 202 -8.33 7.55 5.02
C PRO A 202 -6.85 7.71 5.39
N VAL A 203 -6.47 8.71 6.19
CA VAL A 203 -5.10 8.91 6.66
C VAL A 203 -4.70 7.78 7.61
N LEU A 204 -5.60 7.28 8.45
CA LEU A 204 -5.33 6.11 9.29
C LEU A 204 -4.96 4.89 8.44
N GLY A 205 -5.72 4.63 7.36
CA GLY A 205 -5.41 3.53 6.44
C GLY A 205 -4.07 3.68 5.70
N LEU A 206 -3.62 4.92 5.46
CA LEU A 206 -2.29 5.18 4.91
C LEU A 206 -1.18 5.02 5.98
N THR A 207 -1.44 5.39 7.23
CA THR A 207 -0.48 5.19 8.33
C THR A 207 -0.33 3.71 8.70
N SER A 208 -1.40 2.90 8.62
CA SER A 208 -1.37 1.47 9.00
C SER A 208 -0.49 0.62 8.08
N VAL A 209 -0.23 1.07 6.85
CA VAL A 209 0.68 0.39 5.91
C VAL A 209 2.12 0.90 5.99
N THR A 210 2.34 2.01 6.70
CA THR A 210 3.64 2.69 6.77
C THR A 210 4.51 2.04 7.86
N PRO A 211 5.76 1.66 7.57
CA PRO A 211 6.61 0.98 8.54
C PRO A 211 7.27 1.98 9.51
N PHE A 212 6.51 2.50 10.46
CA PHE A 212 7.06 3.35 11.52
C PHE A 212 7.97 2.57 12.48
N PRO A 213 8.99 3.24 13.07
CA PRO A 213 9.78 2.65 14.14
C PRO A 213 8.91 2.16 15.30
N TYR A 214 9.41 1.15 16.02
CA TYR A 214 8.72 0.64 17.22
C TYR A 214 8.57 1.75 18.27
N GLY A 215 7.39 1.82 18.89
CA GLY A 215 7.05 2.85 19.90
C GLY A 215 6.53 4.16 19.33
N VAL A 216 6.35 4.27 18.01
CA VAL A 216 5.59 5.38 17.38
C VAL A 216 4.10 5.03 17.39
N ASP A 217 3.27 5.95 17.84
CA ASP A 217 1.81 5.83 17.79
C ASP A 217 1.28 6.29 16.42
N GLU A 218 0.78 5.36 15.60
CA GLU A 218 0.27 5.68 14.27
C GLU A 218 -0.96 6.59 14.28
N PHE A 219 -1.78 6.58 15.33
CA PHE A 219 -2.94 7.46 15.45
C PHE A 219 -2.49 8.91 15.62
N GLU A 220 -1.45 9.14 16.43
CA GLU A 220 -0.94 10.49 16.65
C GLU A 220 -0.28 11.05 15.39
N VAL A 221 0.44 10.21 14.63
CA VAL A 221 0.98 10.59 13.33
C VAL A 221 -0.13 10.90 12.34
N ALA A 222 -1.19 10.09 12.27
CA ALA A 222 -2.35 10.36 11.43
C ALA A 222 -3.01 11.70 11.80
N GLY A 223 -3.14 11.99 13.10
CA GLY A 223 -3.62 13.26 13.63
C GLY A 223 -2.77 14.44 13.14
N GLY A 224 -1.44 14.31 13.19
CA GLY A 224 -0.51 15.31 12.66
C GLY A 224 -0.65 15.53 11.15
N ILE A 225 -0.80 14.47 10.37
CA ILE A 225 -0.95 14.54 8.91
C ILE A 225 -2.26 15.25 8.53
N ARG A 226 -3.39 14.86 9.12
CA ARG A 226 -4.69 15.49 8.83
C ARG A 226 -4.85 16.87 9.49
N GLY A 227 -4.05 17.17 10.51
CA GLY A 227 -4.06 18.45 11.22
C GLY A 227 -5.11 18.55 12.33
N GLU A 228 -5.76 17.44 12.69
CA GLU A 228 -6.71 17.34 13.80
C GLU A 228 -6.55 15.98 14.51
N PRO A 229 -6.58 15.94 15.85
CA PRO A 229 -6.58 14.69 16.62
C PRO A 229 -7.57 13.65 16.10
N ILE A 230 -7.14 12.39 16.09
CA ILE A 230 -8.04 11.26 15.83
C ILE A 230 -8.91 11.05 17.07
N GLU A 231 -10.23 10.98 16.85
CA GLU A 231 -11.16 10.59 17.91
C GLU A 231 -11.15 9.08 18.10
N VAL A 232 -10.92 8.64 19.34
CA VAL A 232 -10.90 7.22 19.69
C VAL A 232 -11.92 6.92 20.79
N VAL A 233 -12.52 5.75 20.71
CA VAL A 233 -13.47 5.20 21.69
C VAL A 233 -12.97 3.85 22.20
N LYS A 234 -13.28 3.51 23.46
CA LYS A 234 -12.91 2.22 24.03
C LYS A 234 -13.70 1.08 23.38
N CYS A 235 -13.01 -0.01 23.09
CA CYS A 235 -13.62 -1.29 22.77
C CYS A 235 -14.52 -1.80 23.92
N LEU A 236 -15.46 -2.68 23.60
CA LEU A 236 -16.49 -3.17 24.51
C LEU A 236 -16.12 -4.46 25.26
N THR A 237 -15.20 -5.26 24.71
CA THR A 237 -14.84 -6.60 25.20
C THR A 237 -13.34 -6.83 25.34
N VAL A 238 -12.53 -5.92 24.78
CA VAL A 238 -11.05 -5.91 24.91
C VAL A 238 -10.58 -4.56 25.42
N ASP A 239 -9.42 -4.50 26.07
CA ASP A 239 -8.88 -3.25 26.58
C ASP A 239 -8.04 -2.55 25.48
N LEU A 240 -8.73 -2.04 24.46
CA LEU A 240 -8.15 -1.27 23.36
C LEU A 240 -9.00 -0.04 23.05
N GLU A 241 -8.42 0.91 22.31
CA GLU A 241 -9.11 2.08 21.76
C GLU A 241 -9.09 1.99 20.22
N VAL A 242 -10.21 2.33 19.58
CA VAL A 242 -10.40 2.28 18.13
C VAL A 242 -10.92 3.62 17.61
N PRO A 243 -10.75 3.95 16.31
CA PRO A 243 -11.32 5.17 15.74
C PRO A 243 -12.84 5.22 15.96
N ALA A 244 -13.34 6.31 16.54
CA ALA A 244 -14.76 6.46 16.86
C ALA A 244 -15.65 6.40 15.60
N THR A 245 -15.12 6.83 14.46
CA THR A 245 -15.79 6.91 13.17
C THR A 245 -15.60 5.68 12.28
N ALA A 246 -15.00 4.60 12.80
CA ALA A 246 -14.85 3.35 12.06
C ALA A 246 -16.22 2.83 11.56
N GLU A 247 -16.27 2.26 10.36
CA GLU A 247 -17.48 1.64 9.83
C GLU A 247 -17.78 0.32 10.54
N ILE A 248 -16.75 -0.53 10.72
CA ILE A 248 -16.85 -1.84 11.37
C ILE A 248 -15.61 -2.05 12.25
N VAL A 249 -15.84 -2.55 13.47
CA VAL A 249 -14.81 -2.96 14.42
C VAL A 249 -15.09 -4.39 14.87
N VAL A 250 -14.10 -5.27 14.72
CA VAL A 250 -14.13 -6.63 15.25
C VAL A 250 -13.16 -6.74 16.41
N GLU A 251 -13.66 -7.07 17.58
CA GLU A 251 -12.87 -7.23 18.81
C GLU A 251 -12.62 -8.71 19.08
N GLY A 252 -11.43 -9.03 19.56
CA GLY A 252 -11.07 -10.40 19.86
C GLY A 252 -9.72 -10.54 20.52
N ARG A 253 -9.24 -11.78 20.63
CA ARG A 253 -7.99 -12.08 21.28
C ARG A 253 -7.19 -13.10 20.49
N ILE A 254 -5.87 -12.94 20.49
CA ILE A 254 -4.92 -13.98 20.11
C ILE A 254 -4.62 -14.81 21.36
N PRO A 255 -4.97 -16.11 21.40
CA PRO A 255 -4.64 -16.95 22.54
C PRO A 255 -3.13 -17.03 22.78
N CYS A 256 -2.73 -17.16 24.03
CA CYS A 256 -1.31 -17.29 24.40
C CYS A 256 -0.69 -18.48 23.67
N ARG A 257 0.30 -18.24 22.81
CA ARG A 257 0.96 -19.27 21.97
C ARG A 257 -0.01 -20.02 21.06
N GLY A 258 -1.21 -19.50 20.82
CA GLY A 258 -2.17 -20.04 19.87
C GLY A 258 -1.63 -19.88 18.45
N ARG A 259 -1.50 -20.99 17.73
CA ARG A 259 -0.99 -21.01 16.36
C ARG A 259 -1.76 -22.01 15.50
N GLU A 260 -1.95 -21.66 14.23
CA GLU A 260 -2.54 -22.52 13.20
C GLU A 260 -1.95 -22.21 11.83
N ASP A 261 -2.18 -23.10 10.87
CA ASP A 261 -1.78 -22.87 9.49
C ASP A 261 -2.62 -21.75 8.86
N GLU A 262 -1.94 -20.78 8.27
CA GLU A 262 -2.51 -19.66 7.53
C GLU A 262 -1.90 -19.60 6.13
N GLY A 263 -2.69 -19.22 5.13
CA GLY A 263 -2.26 -19.19 3.74
C GLY A 263 -2.45 -20.55 3.03
N PRO A 264 -1.99 -20.68 1.77
CA PRO A 264 -1.24 -19.69 0.98
C PRO A 264 -2.09 -18.48 0.60
N PHE A 265 -1.45 -17.42 0.10
CA PHE A 265 -2.16 -16.20 -0.33
C PHE A 265 -1.42 -15.49 -1.46
N GLY A 266 -2.14 -14.87 -2.39
CA GLY A 266 -1.53 -14.08 -3.46
C GLY A 266 -0.81 -12.83 -2.94
N GLU A 267 0.49 -12.71 -3.22
CA GLU A 267 1.36 -11.66 -2.68
C GLU A 267 1.63 -10.52 -3.67
N TYR A 268 2.20 -9.43 -3.15
CA TYR A 268 2.47 -8.19 -3.89
C TYR A 268 3.39 -8.35 -5.13
N GLY A 269 4.22 -9.39 -5.16
CA GLY A 269 5.04 -9.72 -6.32
C GLY A 269 4.25 -10.36 -7.46
N GLY A 270 3.00 -10.74 -7.20
CA GLY A 270 2.09 -11.40 -8.13
C GLY A 270 2.12 -12.92 -8.15
N TYR A 271 2.79 -13.52 -7.18
CA TYR A 271 2.87 -14.96 -7.00
C TYR A 271 2.22 -15.36 -5.68
N MET A 272 1.84 -16.63 -5.56
CA MET A 272 1.37 -17.19 -4.30
C MET A 272 2.51 -17.22 -3.27
N GLY A 273 2.27 -16.63 -2.11
CA GLY A 273 3.11 -16.81 -0.92
C GLY A 273 2.83 -18.17 -0.27
N ALA A 274 3.83 -18.68 0.46
CA ALA A 274 3.71 -19.94 1.18
C ALA A 274 2.70 -19.82 2.35
N ALA A 275 2.07 -20.95 2.67
CA ALA A 275 1.39 -21.12 3.95
C ALA A 275 2.41 -21.22 5.09
N GLY A 276 1.96 -20.95 6.31
CA GLY A 276 2.80 -21.06 7.50
C GLY A 276 2.01 -21.13 8.79
N THR A 277 2.68 -21.54 9.86
CA THR A 277 2.09 -21.58 11.20
C THR A 277 2.14 -20.20 11.84
N HIS A 278 0.98 -19.58 12.00
CA HIS A 278 0.81 -18.20 12.44
C HIS A 278 -0.19 -18.07 13.59
N PRO A 279 -0.20 -16.94 14.32
CA PRO A 279 -1.25 -16.68 15.30
C PRO A 279 -2.65 -16.73 14.69
N PHE A 280 -3.64 -17.08 15.50
CA PHE A 280 -5.05 -16.96 15.14
C PHE A 280 -5.77 -16.06 16.15
N ILE A 281 -6.88 -15.47 15.71
CA ILE A 281 -7.74 -14.57 16.46
C ILE A 281 -9.05 -15.31 16.73
N GLU A 282 -9.53 -15.24 17.97
CA GLU A 282 -10.89 -15.60 18.37
C GLU A 282 -11.65 -14.31 18.68
N ILE A 283 -12.79 -14.08 18.02
CA ILE A 283 -13.54 -12.84 18.18
C ILE A 283 -14.59 -12.95 19.28
N THR A 284 -14.86 -11.82 19.92
CA THR A 284 -15.78 -11.72 21.05
C THR A 284 -16.92 -10.74 20.77
N CYS A 285 -16.70 -9.77 19.89
CA CYS A 285 -17.68 -8.75 19.55
C CYS A 285 -17.45 -8.20 18.14
N ILE A 286 -18.53 -7.88 17.43
CA ILE A 286 -18.49 -7.01 16.25
C ILE A 286 -19.35 -5.79 16.57
N THR A 287 -18.80 -4.59 16.38
CA THR A 287 -19.55 -3.34 16.43
C THR A 287 -19.46 -2.65 15.08
N HIS A 288 -20.53 -1.99 14.67
CA HIS A 288 -20.52 -1.25 13.42
C HIS A 288 -21.53 -0.09 13.40
N ARG A 289 -21.33 0.84 12.46
CA ARG A 289 -22.32 1.88 12.14
C ARG A 289 -23.57 1.28 11.52
N LYS A 290 -24.70 1.96 11.60
CA LYS A 290 -25.86 1.63 10.77
C LYS A 290 -25.48 1.75 9.29
N LYS A 291 -25.83 0.72 8.51
CA LYS A 291 -25.46 0.58 7.08
C LYS A 291 -23.94 0.74 6.89
N PRO A 292 -23.14 -0.19 7.44
CA PRO A 292 -21.69 -0.06 7.40
C PRO A 292 -21.18 -0.22 5.96
N ILE A 293 -19.98 0.31 5.70
CA ILE A 293 -19.23 0.07 4.46
C ILE A 293 -18.02 -0.80 4.79
N TYR A 294 -17.85 -1.91 4.08
CA TYR A 294 -16.69 -2.77 4.23
C TYR A 294 -15.56 -2.31 3.30
N GLN A 295 -14.39 -2.03 3.85
CA GLN A 295 -13.19 -1.71 3.06
C GLN A 295 -12.40 -2.99 2.77
N ALA A 296 -11.80 -3.07 1.57
CA ALA A 296 -10.83 -4.10 1.21
C ALA A 296 -9.68 -3.51 0.38
N PHE A 297 -8.55 -4.22 0.31
CA PHE A 297 -7.41 -3.87 -0.55
C PHE A 297 -7.18 -4.93 -1.62
N LEU A 298 -6.94 -4.48 -2.86
CA LEU A 298 -6.35 -5.32 -3.91
C LEU A 298 -4.82 -5.32 -3.75
N SER A 299 -4.20 -6.48 -3.47
CA SER A 299 -2.76 -6.54 -3.19
C SER A 299 -1.98 -7.59 -3.97
N GLN A 300 -2.61 -8.45 -4.78
CA GLN A 300 -1.97 -9.58 -5.46
C GLN A 300 -1.09 -9.09 -6.64
N MET A 301 -1.22 -9.69 -7.82
CA MET A 301 -0.48 -9.33 -9.03
C MET A 301 -0.51 -7.83 -9.30
N PRO A 302 0.65 -7.16 -9.46
CA PRO A 302 0.67 -5.75 -9.85
C PRO A 302 0.17 -5.56 -11.31
N PRO A 303 -0.31 -4.38 -11.69
CA PRO A 303 -0.60 -3.25 -10.80
C PRO A 303 -1.74 -3.59 -9.84
N SER A 304 -1.63 -3.10 -8.60
CA SER A 304 -2.59 -3.32 -7.53
C SER A 304 -2.68 -2.09 -6.64
N GLU A 305 -3.72 -1.99 -5.80
CA GLU A 305 -3.84 -0.86 -4.88
C GLU A 305 -2.62 -0.77 -3.95
N SER A 306 -2.12 -1.93 -3.50
CA SER A 306 -0.96 -1.96 -2.61
C SER A 306 0.35 -1.54 -3.32
N SER A 307 0.51 -1.75 -4.63
CA SER A 307 1.68 -1.24 -5.36
C SER A 307 1.70 0.28 -5.39
N CYS A 308 0.57 0.92 -5.66
CA CYS A 308 0.48 2.38 -5.68
C CYS A 308 0.80 2.99 -4.31
N ILE A 309 0.13 2.50 -3.26
CA ILE A 309 0.32 3.00 -1.88
C ILE A 309 1.79 2.87 -1.44
N LYS A 310 2.39 1.68 -1.64
CA LYS A 310 3.79 1.42 -1.28
C LYS A 310 4.75 2.30 -2.08
N GLY A 311 4.49 2.46 -3.39
CA GLY A 311 5.33 3.24 -4.28
C GLY A 311 5.49 4.67 -3.80
N ILE A 312 4.38 5.35 -3.53
CA ILE A 312 4.37 6.76 -3.11
C ILE A 312 5.15 6.97 -1.81
N GLY A 313 4.88 6.16 -0.78
CA GLY A 313 5.56 6.27 0.51
C GLY A 313 7.06 6.02 0.41
N ARG A 314 7.47 4.99 -0.35
CA ARG A 314 8.88 4.62 -0.52
C ARG A 314 9.65 5.62 -1.39
N GLU A 315 9.05 6.10 -2.47
CA GLU A 315 9.63 7.14 -3.33
C GLU A 315 9.99 8.39 -2.52
N ALA A 316 9.12 8.81 -1.59
CA ALA A 316 9.37 9.96 -0.74
C ALA A 316 10.60 9.78 0.16
N VAL A 317 10.70 8.60 0.79
CA VAL A 317 11.84 8.26 1.66
C VAL A 317 13.15 8.21 0.87
N ILE A 318 13.15 7.60 -0.32
CA ILE A 318 14.34 7.53 -1.20
C ILE A 318 14.73 8.93 -1.69
N LEU A 319 13.77 9.72 -2.19
CA LEU A 319 14.04 11.07 -2.69
C LEU A 319 14.65 11.96 -1.61
N ARG A 320 14.08 11.96 -0.40
CA ARG A 320 14.60 12.71 0.75
C ARG A 320 16.03 12.27 1.08
N HIS A 321 16.30 10.97 1.13
CA HIS A 321 17.63 10.46 1.42
C HIS A 321 18.66 10.91 0.37
N LEU A 322 18.39 10.67 -0.91
CA LEU A 322 19.33 11.01 -1.98
C LEU A 322 19.57 12.53 -2.10
N LYS A 323 18.51 13.33 -1.94
CA LYS A 323 18.59 14.79 -2.09
C LYS A 323 19.13 15.47 -0.84
N ASN A 324 18.54 15.22 0.33
CA ASN A 324 18.82 15.98 1.54
C ASN A 324 19.98 15.40 2.35
N ASN A 325 20.08 14.07 2.45
CA ASN A 325 21.15 13.44 3.25
C ASN A 325 22.45 13.30 2.44
N LEU A 326 22.36 12.92 1.16
CA LEU A 326 23.53 12.72 0.30
C LEU A 326 23.89 13.94 -0.57
N GLY A 327 23.03 14.97 -0.62
CA GLY A 327 23.29 16.20 -1.38
C GLY A 327 23.35 15.99 -2.90
N LEU A 328 22.73 14.93 -3.43
CA LEU A 328 22.74 14.65 -4.86
C LEU A 328 21.70 15.51 -5.59
N PRO A 329 21.96 15.95 -6.84
CA PRO A 329 21.04 16.77 -7.62
C PRO A 329 19.89 15.93 -8.23
N VAL A 330 19.27 15.06 -7.42
CA VAL A 330 18.12 14.24 -7.80
C VAL A 330 16.88 15.11 -7.89
N THR A 331 16.17 15.00 -9.02
CA THR A 331 14.95 15.72 -9.35
C THR A 331 13.71 14.86 -9.12
N GLY A 332 13.83 13.54 -9.15
CA GLY A 332 12.70 12.63 -8.93
C GLY A 332 13.13 11.19 -8.74
N VAL A 333 12.23 10.40 -8.14
CA VAL A 333 12.35 8.97 -7.94
C VAL A 333 11.02 8.32 -8.27
N HIS A 334 11.05 7.17 -8.95
CA HIS A 334 9.87 6.38 -9.25
C HIS A 334 10.13 4.89 -9.01
N LEU A 335 9.24 4.26 -8.25
CA LEU A 335 9.19 2.81 -8.12
C LEU A 335 8.02 2.32 -8.98
N THR A 336 8.33 1.60 -10.05
CA THR A 336 7.29 1.15 -11.00
C THR A 336 6.33 0.16 -10.34
N GLU A 337 5.04 0.23 -10.71
CA GLU A 337 4.06 -0.77 -10.25
C GLU A 337 4.42 -2.18 -10.77
N SER A 338 4.96 -2.29 -11.99
CA SER A 338 5.40 -3.57 -12.57
C SER A 338 6.48 -4.27 -11.76
N GLY A 339 7.35 -3.50 -11.07
CA GLY A 339 8.30 -4.03 -10.09
C GLY A 339 7.71 -4.26 -8.70
N GLY A 340 6.39 -4.31 -8.53
CA GLY A 340 5.71 -4.39 -7.23
C GLY A 340 6.02 -3.21 -6.32
N ALA A 341 6.29 -2.04 -6.90
CA ALA A 341 6.78 -0.84 -6.21
C ALA A 341 8.01 -1.09 -5.32
N THR A 342 8.90 -1.96 -5.80
CA THR A 342 10.07 -2.46 -5.05
C THR A 342 11.27 -2.70 -5.97
N GLY A 343 11.08 -3.59 -6.96
CA GLY A 343 12.17 -4.20 -7.71
C GLY A 343 12.79 -3.33 -8.79
N ILE A 344 12.04 -2.38 -9.38
CA ILE A 344 12.53 -1.46 -10.40
C ILE A 344 12.42 -0.04 -9.89
N LEU A 345 13.58 0.61 -9.77
CA LEU A 345 13.75 1.98 -9.30
C LEU A 345 14.28 2.85 -10.44
N ILE A 346 13.65 3.99 -10.67
CA ILE A 346 14.10 4.97 -11.67
C ILE A 346 14.40 6.28 -10.94
N ILE A 347 15.58 6.84 -11.17
CA ILE A 347 16.06 8.07 -10.53
C ILE A 347 16.33 9.10 -11.63
N SER A 348 15.68 10.25 -11.55
CA SER A 348 15.96 11.39 -12.41
C SER A 348 16.91 12.36 -11.72
N MET A 349 17.90 12.90 -12.42
CA MET A 349 18.84 13.85 -11.84
C MET A 349 19.38 14.89 -12.83
N LYS A 350 19.68 16.08 -12.28
CA LYS A 350 20.47 17.10 -12.97
C LYS A 350 21.96 16.83 -12.82
N LYS A 351 22.49 15.96 -13.67
CA LYS A 351 23.87 15.48 -13.61
C LYS A 351 24.89 16.63 -13.75
N ARG A 352 25.81 16.72 -12.79
CA ARG A 352 26.90 17.71 -12.75
C ARG A 352 28.29 17.08 -12.89
N ASN A 353 28.43 15.78 -12.62
CA ASN A 353 29.65 15.03 -12.88
C ASN A 353 29.36 13.55 -13.18
N ARG A 354 30.31 12.87 -13.81
CA ARG A 354 30.14 11.49 -14.30
C ARG A 354 29.92 10.43 -13.22
N PHE A 355 30.24 10.70 -11.95
CA PHE A 355 30.18 9.71 -10.87
C PHE A 355 28.86 9.76 -10.07
N GLN A 356 28.07 10.81 -10.26
CA GLN A 356 26.81 11.01 -9.54
C GLN A 356 25.76 9.92 -9.75
N PRO A 357 25.57 9.35 -10.96
CA PRO A 357 24.63 8.25 -11.17
C PRO A 357 24.93 7.03 -10.30
N LEU A 358 26.19 6.57 -10.26
CA LEU A 358 26.60 5.47 -9.40
C LEU A 358 26.42 5.79 -7.91
N LYS A 359 26.71 7.03 -7.48
CA LYS A 359 26.44 7.48 -6.10
C LYS A 359 24.95 7.41 -5.74
N ALA A 360 24.07 7.77 -6.68
CA ALA A 360 22.62 7.68 -6.47
C ALA A 360 22.15 6.23 -6.32
N MET A 361 22.65 5.32 -7.17
CA MET A 361 22.36 3.88 -7.08
C MET A 361 22.79 3.31 -5.72
N MET A 362 24.06 3.55 -5.33
CA MET A 362 24.59 3.06 -4.05
C MET A 362 23.87 3.67 -2.86
N GLY A 363 23.54 4.97 -2.92
CA GLY A 363 22.74 5.64 -1.90
C GLY A 363 21.38 4.98 -1.70
N ALA A 364 20.66 4.72 -2.80
CA ALA A 364 19.36 4.06 -2.74
C ALA A 364 19.46 2.64 -2.17
N TRP A 365 20.47 1.86 -2.58
CA TRP A 365 20.68 0.49 -2.09
C TRP A 365 21.15 0.42 -0.64
N SER A 366 21.84 1.44 -0.14
CA SER A 366 22.26 1.53 1.26
C SER A 366 21.12 1.87 2.22
N LEU A 367 20.03 2.45 1.69
CA LEU A 367 18.90 2.91 2.50
C LEU A 367 18.02 1.76 2.98
N HIS A 368 17.80 0.75 2.14
CA HIS A 368 17.00 -0.44 2.46
C HIS A 368 17.30 -1.58 1.48
N ASP A 369 17.36 -2.81 2.00
CA ASP A 369 17.69 -4.03 1.25
C ASP A 369 16.78 -4.30 0.03
N VAL A 370 15.47 -4.07 0.16
CA VAL A 370 14.48 -4.36 -0.89
C VAL A 370 14.44 -3.35 -2.04
N PHE A 371 15.14 -2.22 -2.00
CA PHE A 371 15.01 -1.24 -3.07
C PHE A 371 15.85 -1.58 -4.30
N GLY A 372 15.20 -1.54 -5.47
CA GLY A 372 15.84 -1.45 -6.76
C GLY A 372 16.78 -2.62 -7.08
N LYS A 373 16.23 -3.85 -7.19
CA LYS A 373 16.95 -4.96 -7.83
C LYS A 373 17.47 -4.54 -9.21
N LEU A 374 16.69 -3.73 -9.93
CA LEU A 374 17.08 -2.98 -11.11
C LEU A 374 16.91 -1.48 -10.82
N THR A 375 17.98 -0.70 -11.00
CA THR A 375 17.97 0.75 -10.79
C THR A 375 18.46 1.48 -12.03
N ILE A 376 17.66 2.39 -12.59
CA ILE A 376 17.99 3.18 -13.77
C ILE A 376 18.14 4.64 -13.35
N VAL A 377 19.23 5.27 -13.76
CA VAL A 377 19.42 6.72 -13.57
C VAL A 377 19.32 7.42 -14.92
N VAL A 378 18.46 8.43 -15.01
CA VAL A 378 18.22 9.24 -16.22
C VAL A 378 18.42 10.73 -15.91
N ASP A 379 18.58 11.54 -16.95
CA ASP A 379 18.62 13.00 -16.82
C ASP A 379 17.24 13.58 -16.48
N GLU A 380 17.17 14.86 -16.12
CA GLU A 380 15.94 15.56 -15.75
C GLU A 380 14.93 15.79 -16.88
N ASP A 381 15.33 15.56 -18.13
CA ASP A 381 14.46 15.69 -19.32
C ASP A 381 13.65 14.43 -19.63
N ILE A 382 13.83 13.35 -18.87
CA ILE A 382 13.07 12.10 -19.01
C ILE A 382 11.96 12.06 -17.97
N ASP A 383 10.71 11.91 -18.42
CA ASP A 383 9.62 11.57 -17.51
C ASP A 383 9.78 10.12 -17.02
N ILE A 384 10.20 9.98 -15.77
CA ILE A 384 10.43 8.68 -15.12
C ILE A 384 9.17 7.85 -14.91
N ARG A 385 7.97 8.41 -15.14
CA ARG A 385 6.70 7.68 -15.09
C ARG A 385 6.21 7.23 -16.46
N ASP A 386 6.88 7.65 -17.53
CA ASP A 386 6.63 7.22 -18.89
C ASP A 386 7.67 6.16 -19.27
N SER A 387 7.25 4.88 -19.29
CA SER A 387 8.15 3.79 -19.64
C SER A 387 8.75 3.95 -21.03
N TYR A 388 8.02 4.56 -21.97
CA TYR A 388 8.51 4.80 -23.33
C TYR A 388 9.72 5.75 -23.34
N GLN A 389 9.66 6.83 -22.56
CA GLN A 389 10.79 7.77 -22.45
C GLN A 389 11.99 7.15 -21.74
N VAL A 390 11.76 6.31 -20.73
CA VAL A 390 12.82 5.59 -20.02
C VAL A 390 13.50 4.56 -20.94
N GLU A 391 12.72 3.80 -21.72
CA GLU A 391 13.22 2.87 -22.74
C GLU A 391 14.01 3.59 -23.85
N TRP A 392 13.53 4.76 -24.28
CA TRP A 392 14.25 5.61 -25.24
C TRP A 392 15.59 6.10 -24.65
N ALA A 393 15.62 6.51 -23.39
CA ALA A 393 16.88 6.87 -22.71
C ALA A 393 17.85 5.69 -22.64
N LEU A 394 17.37 4.50 -22.26
CA LEU A 394 18.17 3.28 -22.25
C LEU A 394 18.75 2.95 -23.64
N SER A 395 18.01 3.21 -24.71
CA SER A 395 18.43 2.87 -26.07
C SER A 395 19.59 3.74 -26.57
N PHE A 396 19.61 5.03 -26.20
CA PHE A 396 20.52 6.01 -26.82
C PHE A 396 21.49 6.70 -25.85
N ARG A 397 21.34 6.53 -24.53
CA ARG A 397 22.17 7.23 -23.52
C ARG A 397 23.09 6.33 -22.71
N MET A 398 23.00 5.01 -22.86
CA MET A 398 23.91 4.06 -22.19
C MET A 398 24.67 3.19 -23.18
N GLN A 399 25.89 2.82 -22.78
CA GLN A 399 26.71 1.78 -23.41
C GLN A 399 26.76 0.56 -22.48
N PRO A 400 26.24 -0.61 -22.88
CA PRO A 400 26.08 -1.75 -21.97
C PRO A 400 27.33 -2.17 -21.20
N ALA A 401 28.50 -2.18 -21.83
CA ALA A 401 29.75 -2.58 -21.17
C ALA A 401 30.25 -1.55 -20.12
N GLU A 402 29.94 -0.28 -20.31
CA GLU A 402 30.51 0.83 -19.54
C GLU A 402 29.56 1.36 -18.46
N ASP A 403 28.26 1.37 -18.77
CA ASP A 403 27.23 2.06 -17.99
C ASP A 403 26.34 1.11 -17.16
N VAL A 404 26.62 -0.20 -17.21
CA VAL A 404 25.94 -1.21 -16.39
C VAL A 404 26.84 -1.62 -15.23
N HIS A 405 26.31 -1.50 -14.02
CA HIS A 405 26.95 -1.90 -12.78
C HIS A 405 26.21 -3.09 -12.18
N ILE A 406 26.90 -4.21 -11.98
CA ILE A 406 26.35 -5.39 -11.31
C ILE A 406 27.00 -5.53 -9.94
N VAL A 407 26.19 -5.43 -8.89
CA VAL A 407 26.60 -5.72 -7.51
C VAL A 407 26.10 -7.11 -7.15
N ARG A 408 27.02 -8.02 -6.89
CA ARG A 408 26.73 -9.39 -6.46
C ARG A 408 26.70 -9.47 -4.94
N ASN A 409 26.09 -10.54 -4.42
CA ASN A 409 26.04 -10.86 -3.00
C ASN A 409 25.30 -9.81 -2.17
N THR A 410 24.12 -9.40 -2.63
CA THR A 410 23.23 -8.49 -1.92
C THR A 410 22.07 -9.23 -1.29
N ASP A 411 21.36 -8.58 -0.38
CA ASP A 411 20.08 -9.05 0.11
C ASP A 411 19.06 -9.21 -1.04
N PRO A 412 18.16 -10.21 -0.95
CA PRO A 412 17.11 -10.44 -1.93
C PRO A 412 15.94 -9.48 -1.75
N LEU A 413 15.14 -9.35 -2.80
CA LEU A 413 13.79 -8.83 -2.64
C LEU A 413 12.95 -9.84 -1.85
N THR A 414 12.23 -9.38 -0.83
CA THR A 414 11.31 -10.23 -0.06
C THR A 414 10.24 -10.83 -0.98
N LEU A 415 9.99 -12.14 -0.91
CA LEU A 415 9.02 -12.85 -1.77
C LEU A 415 9.37 -12.85 -3.27
N ASP A 416 10.64 -12.74 -3.62
CA ASP A 416 11.10 -12.89 -5.01
C ASP A 416 11.16 -14.37 -5.42
N PRO A 417 10.30 -14.84 -6.34
CA PRO A 417 10.30 -16.24 -6.77
C PRO A 417 11.52 -16.59 -7.62
N SER A 418 12.31 -15.61 -8.09
CA SER A 418 13.53 -15.87 -8.85
C SER A 418 14.70 -16.32 -7.96
N GLN A 419 14.52 -16.39 -6.64
CA GLN A 419 15.57 -16.82 -5.72
C GLN A 419 15.93 -18.30 -5.97
N PRO A 420 17.23 -18.62 -6.06
CA PRO A 420 17.66 -19.97 -6.39
C PRO A 420 17.27 -20.96 -5.28
N TRP A 421 16.86 -22.15 -5.69
CA TRP A 421 16.74 -23.28 -4.79
C TRP A 421 18.13 -23.86 -4.55
N LYS A 422 18.41 -24.28 -3.32
CA LYS A 422 19.63 -25.02 -2.97
C LYS A 422 19.25 -26.44 -2.63
N ASP A 423 19.81 -27.41 -3.35
CA ASP A 423 19.55 -28.85 -3.17
C ASP A 423 18.05 -29.20 -3.21
N GLY A 424 17.31 -28.57 -4.13
CA GLY A 424 15.87 -28.80 -4.29
C GLY A 424 15.01 -28.23 -3.15
N LYS A 425 15.58 -27.37 -2.30
CA LYS A 425 14.87 -26.70 -1.20
C LYS A 425 14.97 -25.19 -1.33
N MET A 426 13.91 -24.50 -0.92
CA MET A 426 13.92 -23.06 -0.78
C MET A 426 14.95 -22.67 0.30
N VAL A 427 15.85 -21.75 -0.05
CA VAL A 427 16.86 -21.25 0.88
C VAL A 427 16.18 -20.40 1.95
N LYS A 428 16.60 -20.54 3.20
CA LYS A 428 16.07 -19.72 4.31
C LYS A 428 16.28 -18.24 4.00
N PRO A 429 15.33 -17.35 4.33
CA PRO A 429 15.46 -15.91 4.03
C PRO A 429 16.80 -15.28 4.47
N THR A 430 17.35 -15.69 5.61
CA THR A 430 18.63 -15.19 6.15
C THR A 430 19.87 -15.70 5.42
N GLU A 431 19.72 -16.68 4.52
CA GLU A 431 20.81 -17.29 3.74
C GLU A 431 20.63 -17.03 2.23
N GLN A 432 19.56 -16.34 1.84
CA GLN A 432 19.30 -15.98 0.46
C GLN A 432 20.29 -14.92 -0.01
N ILE A 433 20.76 -15.08 -1.25
CA ILE A 433 21.71 -14.17 -1.86
C ILE A 433 21.17 -13.75 -3.22
N SER A 434 21.22 -12.45 -3.50
CA SER A 434 20.81 -11.87 -4.76
C SER A 434 21.90 -10.98 -5.38
N SER A 435 21.51 -10.24 -6.40
CA SER A 435 22.33 -9.22 -7.05
C SER A 435 21.47 -8.04 -7.45
N LYS A 436 22.11 -6.87 -7.58
CA LYS A 436 21.47 -5.64 -8.08
C LYS A 436 22.16 -5.20 -9.37
N ILE A 437 21.37 -4.66 -10.29
CA ILE A 437 21.86 -4.02 -11.50
C ILE A 437 21.53 -2.52 -11.45
N GLY A 438 22.55 -1.70 -11.67
CA GLY A 438 22.45 -0.25 -11.83
C GLY A 438 22.78 0.12 -13.26
N ILE A 439 21.98 0.99 -13.88
CA ILE A 439 22.16 1.40 -15.27
C ILE A 439 22.22 2.93 -15.32
N ASP A 440 23.35 3.48 -15.75
CA ASP A 440 23.50 4.91 -16.01
C ASP A 440 23.02 5.23 -17.43
N ALA A 441 21.76 5.64 -17.56
CA ALA A 441 21.15 6.12 -18.80
C ALA A 441 21.14 7.65 -18.91
N THR A 442 22.06 8.34 -18.22
CA THR A 442 22.26 9.79 -18.39
C THR A 442 23.19 10.11 -19.56
N LYS A 443 23.07 11.31 -20.13
CA LYS A 443 24.00 11.82 -21.15
C LYS A 443 25.45 11.82 -20.62
N LYS A 444 26.39 11.38 -21.45
CA LYS A 444 27.83 11.31 -21.09
C LYS A 444 28.62 12.56 -21.48
N HIS A 445 28.09 13.30 -22.43
CA HIS A 445 28.63 14.50 -23.07
C HIS A 445 27.45 15.30 -23.66
N PRO A 446 27.65 16.52 -24.17
CA PRO A 446 26.61 17.21 -24.93
C PRO A 446 26.18 16.37 -26.14
N PHE A 447 24.91 16.00 -26.19
CA PHE A 447 24.32 15.26 -27.32
C PHE A 447 23.84 16.25 -28.40
N PRO A 448 23.64 15.78 -29.64
CA PRO A 448 22.89 16.54 -30.63
C PRO A 448 21.50 16.98 -30.10
N PRO A 449 20.94 18.09 -30.61
CA PRO A 449 19.58 18.50 -30.26
C PRO A 449 18.55 17.41 -30.55
N LEU A 450 17.47 17.37 -29.76
CA LEU A 450 16.36 16.46 -30.01
C LEU A 450 15.65 16.82 -31.32
N ALA A 451 15.33 15.81 -32.11
CA ALA A 451 14.58 15.96 -33.36
C ALA A 451 13.07 16.08 -33.10
N VAL A 452 12.68 17.08 -32.30
CA VAL A 452 11.28 17.37 -31.94
C VAL A 452 10.95 18.83 -32.28
N PRO A 453 9.68 19.14 -32.60
CA PRO A 453 9.25 20.53 -32.71
C PRO A 453 9.49 21.31 -31.41
N PRO A 454 9.68 22.64 -31.45
CA PRO A 454 9.78 23.45 -30.25
C PRO A 454 8.57 23.27 -29.33
N GLN A 455 8.82 23.25 -28.01
CA GLN A 455 7.80 23.03 -26.99
C GLN A 455 6.62 24.02 -27.11
N GLU A 456 6.90 25.30 -27.39
CA GLU A 456 5.86 26.31 -27.58
C GLU A 456 4.90 26.00 -28.75
N HIS A 457 5.35 25.28 -29.78
CA HIS A 457 4.51 24.86 -30.90
C HIS A 457 3.66 23.66 -30.50
N LEU A 458 4.24 22.70 -29.77
CA LEU A 458 3.51 21.55 -29.24
C LEU A 458 2.39 21.99 -28.27
N GLU A 459 2.66 22.97 -27.42
CA GLU A 459 1.67 23.54 -26.48
C GLU A 459 0.54 24.28 -27.20
N LYS A 460 0.86 25.07 -28.24
CA LYS A 460 -0.16 25.72 -29.10
C LYS A 460 -1.07 24.68 -29.76
N VAL A 461 -0.49 23.58 -30.27
CA VAL A 461 -1.26 22.46 -30.86
C VAL A 461 -2.12 21.78 -29.80
N ALA A 462 -1.57 21.49 -28.62
CA ALA A 462 -2.31 20.86 -27.52
C ALA A 462 -3.51 21.72 -27.06
N ALA A 463 -3.34 23.03 -26.93
CA ALA A 463 -4.41 23.96 -26.58
C ALA A 463 -5.53 24.03 -27.64
N GLN A 464 -5.22 23.68 -28.89
CA GLN A 464 -6.17 23.66 -30.00
C GLN A 464 -6.51 22.23 -30.45
N TRP A 465 -6.24 21.20 -29.63
CA TRP A 465 -6.29 19.80 -30.07
C TRP A 465 -7.62 19.43 -30.76
N GLN A 466 -8.74 19.89 -30.21
CA GLN A 466 -10.08 19.65 -30.75
C GLN A 466 -10.29 20.22 -32.16
N ARG A 467 -9.64 21.33 -32.51
CA ARG A 467 -9.75 21.98 -33.83
C ARG A 467 -9.23 21.08 -34.95
N TYR A 468 -8.27 20.21 -34.67
CA TYR A 468 -7.67 19.33 -35.68
C TYR A 468 -8.55 18.13 -36.04
N GLY A 469 -9.65 17.89 -35.30
CA GLY A 469 -10.58 16.79 -35.59
C GLY A 469 -9.99 15.40 -35.41
N ILE A 470 -8.83 15.29 -34.73
CA ILE A 470 -8.17 14.02 -34.43
C ILE A 470 -9.02 13.26 -33.41
N ARG A 471 -9.32 12.00 -33.72
CA ARG A 471 -10.10 11.11 -32.86
C ARG A 471 -9.32 9.83 -32.62
N GLU A 472 -9.47 9.25 -31.44
CA GLU A 472 -8.96 7.91 -31.19
C GLU A 472 -9.63 6.92 -32.14
N VAL A 473 -8.81 6.10 -32.80
CA VAL A 473 -9.32 4.94 -33.54
C VAL A 473 -9.79 3.96 -32.48
N LYS A 474 -11.11 3.82 -32.30
CA LYS A 474 -11.68 2.79 -31.44
C LYS A 474 -11.21 1.44 -31.97
N GLY A 475 -10.26 0.81 -31.28
CA GLY A 475 -9.77 -0.52 -31.64
C GLY A 475 -10.93 -1.51 -31.69
N GLY A 476 -11.04 -2.24 -32.81
CA GLY A 476 -11.79 -3.49 -32.83
C GLY A 476 -11.19 -4.41 -31.78
N LYS A 477 -12.05 -4.89 -30.87
CA LYS A 477 -11.66 -5.73 -29.73
C LYS A 477 -10.85 -6.96 -30.13
#